data_AF-A0A957Q5I3-F1
#
_entry.id   AF-A0A957Q5I3-F1
#
_cell.length_a   1.000
_cell.length_b   1.000
_cell.length_c   1.000
_cell.angle_alpha   90.00
_cell.angle_beta   90.00
_cell.angle_gamma   90.00
#
_symmetry.space_group_name_H-M   'P 1'
#
loop_
_entity.id
_entity.type
_entity.pdbx_description
1 polymer ?
#
loop_
_entity_poly.entity_id
_entity_poly.type
_entity_poly.pdbx_seq_one_letter_code
_entity_poly.pdbx_strand_id
1 'polypeptide(L)'
;MESHAVIIDQNDRLADFTRDWRILLLAGMAVIVGCISAVVAYLLVQLIALITNLAFYFRFSTAESLPTPDGWKLGVVLIPMLGGLIIGLMAYYGSEKIRGHGIPEALEAILIGRSKLQLKVAILKPLSSAISIGTGGPFGAEGPIIMTGGAFGSLFAQLFSLSATERKILLVAGAAGGMAAIFATPVAAVILAVELLLFEWRPRSFIPVTIAASVAAVLRVPLLGSGPIFFVTPHSILAYATFFWALVIGLVAGIVAAVVTGLVYAFEDLFHRLPIHWMWWPAIGGFCVGIGGLLDPRVMGVGYDTIHTLLRGELTGVTLWSLLIIKALVWSIALGSGTSGGVLAPLLIIGGAVGALEAGF
;
A
#
# COMPACT_ATOMS: atom_id res chain seq x y z
N MET A 1 -18.55 51.73 27.28
CA MET A 1 -18.66 50.71 26.23
C MET A 1 -17.24 50.28 25.89
N GLU A 2 -16.76 49.28 26.61
CA GLU A 2 -15.38 48.82 26.55
C GLU A 2 -15.15 48.02 25.27
N SER A 3 -14.08 48.39 24.57
CA SER A 3 -13.54 47.69 23.41
C SER A 3 -12.93 46.38 23.89
N HIS A 4 -13.56 45.25 23.55
CA HIS A 4 -12.96 43.93 23.70
C HIS A 4 -11.86 43.77 22.65
N ALA A 5 -10.64 44.16 23.03
CA ALA A 5 -9.44 43.77 22.32
C ALA A 5 -9.32 42.23 22.38
N VAL A 6 -9.45 41.59 21.22
CA VAL A 6 -9.07 40.18 21.04
C VAL A 6 -7.59 40.08 21.34
N ILE A 7 -7.24 39.50 22.49
CA ILE A 7 -5.87 39.09 22.80
C ILE A 7 -5.55 37.93 21.85
N ILE A 8 -4.93 38.26 20.73
CA ILE A 8 -4.22 37.28 19.90
C ILE A 8 -3.04 36.81 20.74
N ASP A 9 -3.06 35.56 21.17
CA ASP A 9 -1.92 34.91 21.83
C ASP A 9 -0.68 35.08 20.94
N GLN A 10 0.32 35.80 21.44
CA GLN A 10 1.55 36.10 20.70
C GLN A 10 2.42 34.86 20.46
N ASN A 11 2.05 33.68 20.99
CA ASN A 11 2.74 32.42 20.72
C ASN A 11 2.40 31.78 19.37
N ASP A 12 1.43 32.30 18.61
CA ASP A 12 0.99 31.66 17.36
C ASP A 12 1.35 32.49 16.12
N ARG A 13 2.65 32.63 15.79
CA ARG A 13 2.99 33.40 14.57
C ARG A 13 4.08 32.99 13.62
N LEU A 14 4.86 31.94 13.88
CA LEU A 14 5.69 31.32 12.85
C LEU A 14 5.73 29.83 13.11
N ALA A 15 5.40 29.02 12.10
CA ALA A 15 5.38 27.56 12.18
C ALA A 15 6.52 27.04 13.06
N ASP A 16 6.20 26.29 14.11
CA ASP A 16 7.15 25.88 15.15
C ASP A 16 8.43 25.20 14.59
N PHE A 17 9.47 26.02 14.40
CA PHE A 17 10.85 25.64 14.04
C PHE A 17 11.74 25.56 15.29
N THR A 18 11.14 25.58 16.49
CA THR A 18 11.93 25.60 17.73
C THR A 18 12.67 24.28 17.91
N ARG A 19 13.97 24.39 18.16
CA ARG A 19 14.85 23.24 18.40
C ARG A 19 14.77 22.87 19.87
N ASP A 20 13.69 22.20 20.24
CA ASP A 20 13.44 21.74 21.61
C ASP A 20 13.93 20.30 21.82
N TRP A 21 14.26 19.95 23.08
CA TRP A 21 14.64 18.60 23.52
C TRP A 21 13.60 17.55 23.13
N ARG A 22 12.32 17.95 23.00
CA ARG A 22 11.25 17.09 22.49
C ARG A 22 11.55 16.48 21.12
N ILE A 23 12.24 17.19 20.23
CA ILE A 23 12.60 16.65 18.91
C ILE A 23 13.56 15.47 19.06
N LEU A 24 14.53 15.56 19.98
CA LEU A 24 15.47 14.48 20.26
C LEU A 24 14.78 13.26 20.87
N LEU A 25 13.79 13.50 21.74
CA LEU A 25 12.95 12.44 22.30
C LEU A 25 12.16 11.72 21.19
N LEU A 26 11.44 12.47 20.34
CA LEU A 26 10.69 11.89 19.22
C LEU A 26 11.61 11.19 18.21
N ALA A 27 12.81 11.72 17.97
CA ALA A 27 13.82 11.09 17.15
C ALA A 27 14.26 9.73 17.73
N GLY A 28 14.53 9.66 19.04
CA GLY A 28 14.86 8.40 19.72
C GLY A 28 13.71 7.39 19.66
N MET A 29 12.47 7.84 19.85
CA MET A 29 11.28 7.02 19.67
C MET A 29 11.11 6.54 18.22
N ALA A 30 11.43 7.39 17.24
CA ALA A 30 11.33 7.06 15.83
C ALA A 30 12.34 5.99 15.40
N VAL A 31 13.50 5.88 16.05
CA VAL A 31 14.41 4.74 15.84
C VAL A 31 13.70 3.42 16.16
N ILE A 32 13.05 3.35 17.33
CA ILE A 32 12.30 2.14 17.75
C ILE A 32 11.16 1.86 16.78
N VAL A 33 10.39 2.89 16.39
CA VAL A 33 9.29 2.75 15.43
C VAL A 33 9.80 2.28 14.05
N GLY A 34 10.95 2.77 13.59
CA GLY A 34 11.61 2.30 12.37
C GLY A 34 11.97 0.81 12.45
N CYS A 35 12.53 0.37 13.58
CA CYS A 35 12.82 -1.05 13.83
C CYS A 35 11.55 -1.91 13.79
N ILE A 36 10.50 -1.49 14.51
CA ILE A 36 9.21 -2.20 14.52
C ILE A 36 8.65 -2.29 13.10
N SER A 37 8.70 -1.19 12.34
CA SER A 37 8.16 -1.13 10.98
C SER A 37 8.88 -2.09 10.02
N ALA A 38 10.20 -2.21 10.12
CA ALA A 38 10.96 -3.17 9.32
C ALA A 38 10.60 -4.62 9.63
N VAL A 39 10.47 -4.97 10.91
CA VAL A 39 10.06 -6.32 11.33
C VAL A 39 8.63 -6.62 10.88
N VAL A 40 7.70 -5.66 11.06
CA VAL A 40 6.30 -5.80 10.62
C VAL A 40 6.22 -5.99 9.09
N ALA A 41 6.98 -5.22 8.32
CA ALA A 41 7.03 -5.36 6.86
C ALA A 41 7.52 -6.76 6.47
N TYR A 42 8.61 -7.23 7.08
CA TYR A 42 9.14 -8.57 6.87
C TYR A 42 8.10 -9.66 7.21
N LEU A 43 7.49 -9.60 8.39
CA LEU A 43 6.49 -10.57 8.81
C LEU A 43 5.27 -10.61 7.89
N LEU A 44 4.82 -9.45 7.38
CA LEU A 44 3.70 -9.40 6.46
C LEU A 44 4.03 -10.05 5.11
N VAL A 45 5.23 -9.83 4.57
CA VAL A 45 5.69 -10.51 3.34
C VAL A 45 5.77 -12.03 3.55
N GLN A 46 6.35 -12.47 4.67
CA GLN A 46 6.42 -13.91 5.01
C GLN A 46 5.03 -14.52 5.18
N LEU A 47 4.08 -13.77 5.75
CA LEU A 47 2.69 -14.21 5.92
C LEU A 47 1.96 -14.32 4.58
N ILE A 48 2.16 -13.37 3.67
CA ILE A 48 1.63 -13.45 2.29
C ILE A 48 2.16 -14.72 1.62
N ALA A 49 3.48 -14.95 1.65
CA ALA A 49 4.11 -16.12 1.07
C ALA A 49 3.58 -17.42 1.70
N LEU A 50 3.42 -17.45 3.02
CA LEU A 50 2.84 -18.60 3.74
C LEU A 50 1.44 -18.92 3.25
N ILE A 51 0.58 -17.90 3.14
CA ILE A 51 -0.80 -18.09 2.69
C ILE A 51 -0.83 -18.55 1.23
N THR A 52 0.02 -18.01 0.36
CA THR A 52 0.13 -18.48 -1.03
C THR A 52 0.51 -19.96 -1.09
N ASN A 53 1.54 -20.37 -0.34
CA ASN A 53 2.00 -21.76 -0.29
C ASN A 53 0.94 -22.71 0.28
N LEU A 54 0.23 -22.30 1.32
CA LEU A 54 -0.85 -23.10 1.91
C LEU A 54 -2.03 -23.22 0.96
N ALA A 55 -2.45 -22.12 0.35
CA ALA A 55 -3.67 -22.07 -0.45
C ALA A 55 -3.51 -22.76 -1.81
N PHE A 56 -2.42 -22.49 -2.53
CA PHE A 56 -2.21 -23.01 -3.90
C PHE A 56 -1.41 -24.30 -3.95
N TYR A 57 -0.55 -24.56 -2.97
CA TYR A 57 0.40 -25.69 -3.01
C TYR A 57 0.25 -26.67 -1.83
N PHE A 58 -0.59 -26.36 -0.84
CA PHE A 58 -0.77 -27.15 0.39
C PHE A 58 0.54 -27.41 1.15
N ARG A 59 1.45 -26.43 1.12
CA ARG A 59 2.78 -26.52 1.77
C ARG A 59 2.89 -25.49 2.88
N PHE A 60 3.48 -25.89 4.00
CA PHE A 60 3.87 -24.95 5.05
C PHE A 60 5.27 -24.41 4.73
N SER A 61 5.33 -23.32 3.98
CA SER A 61 6.56 -22.68 3.51
C SER A 61 6.35 -21.18 3.36
N THR A 62 7.38 -20.39 3.65
CA THR A 62 7.38 -18.94 3.39
C THR A 62 8.23 -18.57 2.18
N ALA A 63 8.63 -19.55 1.36
CA ALA A 63 9.31 -19.31 0.10
C ALA A 63 8.38 -18.55 -0.86
N GLU A 64 8.92 -17.60 -1.60
CA GLU A 64 8.15 -16.86 -2.60
C GLU A 64 7.60 -17.84 -3.66
N SER A 65 6.32 -17.68 -4.00
CA SER A 65 5.63 -18.54 -4.95
C SER A 65 4.54 -17.73 -5.63
N LEU A 66 4.33 -17.98 -6.91
CA LEU A 66 3.25 -17.37 -7.69
C LEU A 66 1.93 -18.08 -7.39
N PRO A 67 0.78 -17.39 -7.42
CA PRO A 67 -0.54 -18.01 -7.23
C PRO A 67 -1.00 -18.76 -8.49
N THR A 68 -0.14 -19.58 -9.09
CA THR A 68 -0.38 -20.29 -10.35
C THR A 68 -0.02 -21.76 -10.19
N PRO A 69 -0.96 -22.60 -9.71
CA PRO A 69 -0.72 -24.02 -9.54
C PRO A 69 -0.75 -24.72 -10.90
N ASP A 70 0.23 -25.59 -11.15
CA ASP A 70 0.25 -26.42 -12.35
C ASP A 70 -0.98 -27.34 -12.38
N GLY A 71 -1.83 -27.17 -13.39
CA GLY A 71 -2.95 -28.08 -13.69
C GLY A 71 -4.25 -27.90 -12.88
N TRP A 72 -4.26 -27.15 -11.78
CA TRP A 72 -5.47 -26.99 -10.94
C TRP A 72 -6.28 -25.72 -11.28
N LYS A 73 -6.87 -25.70 -12.48
CA LYS A 73 -7.68 -24.57 -12.97
C LYS A 73 -8.86 -24.20 -12.06
N LEU A 74 -9.49 -25.19 -11.41
CA LEU A 74 -10.58 -24.90 -10.48
C LEU A 74 -10.10 -24.18 -9.21
N GLY A 75 -8.90 -24.51 -8.73
CA GLY A 75 -8.27 -23.85 -7.58
C GLY A 75 -8.03 -22.36 -7.83
N VAL A 76 -7.64 -21.99 -9.05
CA VAL A 76 -7.46 -20.59 -9.47
C VAL A 76 -8.72 -19.74 -9.21
N VAL A 77 -9.92 -20.34 -9.29
CA VAL A 77 -11.18 -19.62 -9.03
C VAL A 77 -11.65 -19.76 -7.58
N LEU A 78 -11.59 -20.97 -7.03
CA LEU A 78 -12.12 -21.22 -5.69
C LEU A 78 -11.27 -20.59 -4.59
N ILE A 79 -9.94 -20.55 -4.75
CA ILE A 79 -9.04 -20.05 -3.71
C ILE A 79 -9.27 -18.55 -3.43
N PRO A 80 -9.25 -17.65 -4.43
CA PRO A 80 -9.52 -16.23 -4.15
C PRO A 80 -10.94 -15.99 -3.65
N MET A 81 -11.94 -16.76 -4.11
CA MET A 81 -13.32 -16.70 -3.61
C MET A 81 -13.40 -17.05 -2.12
N LEU A 82 -12.73 -18.14 -1.70
CA LEU A 82 -12.66 -18.55 -0.29
C LEU A 82 -11.87 -17.56 0.56
N GLY A 83 -10.77 -17.01 0.03
CA GLY A 83 -10.04 -15.92 0.67
C GLY A 83 -10.92 -14.69 0.91
N GLY A 84 -11.68 -14.29 -0.11
CA GLY A 84 -12.69 -13.24 0.00
C GLY A 84 -13.75 -13.54 1.06
N LEU A 85 -14.27 -14.78 1.11
CA LEU A 85 -15.24 -15.19 2.13
C LEU A 85 -14.66 -15.04 3.55
N ILE A 86 -13.42 -15.48 3.77
CA ILE A 86 -12.73 -15.34 5.06
C ILE A 86 -12.61 -13.86 5.44
N ILE A 87 -12.21 -13.00 4.50
CA ILE A 87 -12.11 -11.54 4.74
C ILE A 87 -13.46 -10.93 5.08
N GLY A 88 -14.52 -11.33 4.38
CA GLY A 88 -15.89 -10.92 4.68
C GLY A 88 -16.29 -11.26 6.12
N LEU A 89 -16.06 -12.51 6.53
CA LEU A 89 -16.33 -12.98 7.90
C LEU A 89 -15.47 -12.24 8.94
N MET A 90 -14.18 -12.02 8.65
CA MET A 90 -13.29 -11.23 9.51
C MET A 90 -13.78 -9.79 9.68
N ALA A 91 -14.31 -9.17 8.63
CA ALA A 91 -14.84 -7.81 8.71
C ALA A 91 -16.15 -7.78 9.53
N TYR A 92 -17.02 -8.77 9.35
CA TYR A 92 -18.31 -8.87 10.05
C TYR A 92 -18.15 -9.15 11.55
N TYR A 93 -17.33 -10.14 11.94
CA TYR A 93 -17.14 -10.50 13.35
C TYR A 93 -16.00 -9.70 14.03
N GLY A 94 -15.08 -9.16 13.24
CA GLY A 94 -13.91 -8.43 13.71
C GLY A 94 -14.12 -6.92 13.69
N SER A 95 -13.90 -6.28 12.55
CA SER A 95 -14.08 -4.85 12.40
C SER A 95 -14.26 -4.46 10.95
N GLU A 96 -15.26 -3.64 10.65
CA GLU A 96 -15.49 -3.13 9.30
C GLU A 96 -14.33 -2.27 8.78
N LYS A 97 -13.50 -1.70 9.68
CA LYS A 97 -12.33 -0.86 9.36
C LYS A 97 -11.19 -1.62 8.66
N ILE A 98 -11.28 -2.94 8.53
CA ILE A 98 -10.28 -3.75 7.81
C ILE A 98 -10.52 -3.78 6.30
N ARG A 99 -11.72 -3.38 5.86
CA ARG A 99 -12.10 -3.27 4.45
C ARG A 99 -11.31 -2.17 3.76
N GLY A 100 -11.27 -2.23 2.43
CA GLY A 100 -10.63 -1.22 1.57
C GLY A 100 -9.11 -1.15 1.70
N HIS A 101 -8.54 -0.08 1.16
CA HIS A 101 -7.10 0.07 0.94
C HIS A 101 -6.31 0.66 2.11
N GLY A 102 -6.94 1.11 3.21
CA GLY A 102 -6.22 1.51 4.42
C GLY A 102 -5.96 3.00 4.61
N ILE A 103 -5.58 3.70 3.55
CA ILE A 103 -5.18 5.11 3.63
C ILE A 103 -6.27 6.02 4.24
N PRO A 104 -7.56 5.89 3.89
CA PRO A 104 -8.62 6.73 4.44
C PRO A 104 -8.76 6.52 5.94
N GLU A 105 -8.58 5.29 6.45
CA GLU A 105 -8.65 5.04 7.89
C GLU A 105 -7.46 5.63 8.66
N ALA A 106 -6.25 5.64 8.08
CA ALA A 106 -5.13 6.38 8.68
C ALA A 106 -5.39 7.89 8.69
N LEU A 107 -5.91 8.44 7.60
CA LEU A 107 -6.27 9.85 7.50
C LEU A 107 -7.36 10.22 8.51
N GLU A 108 -8.42 9.42 8.63
CA GLU A 108 -9.48 9.62 9.61
C GLU A 108 -8.91 9.62 11.05
N ALA A 109 -8.01 8.67 11.35
CA ALA A 109 -7.34 8.62 12.64
C ALA A 109 -6.47 9.87 12.90
N ILE A 110 -5.78 10.38 11.89
CA ILE A 110 -4.95 11.60 11.97
C ILE A 110 -5.83 12.84 12.17
N LEU A 111 -6.86 13.00 11.35
CA LEU A 111 -7.68 14.22 11.27
C LEU A 111 -8.68 14.32 12.43
N ILE A 112 -9.28 13.20 12.84
CA ILE A 112 -10.42 13.18 13.78
C ILE A 112 -10.11 12.31 15.01
N GLY A 113 -9.38 11.21 14.83
CA GLY A 113 -9.10 10.23 15.89
C GLY A 113 -7.97 10.57 16.87
N ARG A 114 -7.44 11.80 16.84
CA ARG A 114 -6.26 12.23 17.64
C ARG A 114 -5.05 11.29 17.48
N SER A 115 -4.92 10.74 16.27
CA SER A 115 -3.89 9.79 15.83
C SER A 115 -3.83 8.49 16.63
N LYS A 116 -4.94 8.07 17.26
CA LYS A 116 -5.04 6.81 18.01
C LYS A 116 -5.60 5.70 17.12
N LEU A 117 -4.76 4.73 16.78
CA LEU A 117 -5.16 3.51 16.08
C LEU A 117 -5.42 2.39 17.09
N GLN A 118 -6.42 1.55 16.79
CA GLN A 118 -6.84 0.44 17.63
C GLN A 118 -6.00 -0.80 17.36
N LEU A 119 -5.59 -1.51 18.42
CA LEU A 119 -4.81 -2.75 18.32
C LEU A 119 -5.53 -3.81 17.46
N LYS A 120 -6.85 -3.93 17.61
CA LYS A 120 -7.67 -4.85 16.82
C LYS A 120 -7.51 -4.62 15.32
N VAL A 121 -7.55 -3.36 14.87
CA VAL A 121 -7.37 -3.01 13.45
C VAL A 121 -5.92 -3.19 13.01
N ALA A 122 -4.95 -2.88 13.88
CA ALA A 122 -3.53 -3.07 13.63
C ALA A 122 -3.14 -4.53 13.35
N ILE A 123 -3.89 -5.50 13.87
CA ILE A 123 -3.67 -6.94 13.65
C ILE A 123 -4.56 -7.46 12.52
N LEU A 124 -5.86 -7.15 12.54
CA LEU A 124 -6.79 -7.75 11.58
C LEU A 124 -6.58 -7.24 10.14
N LYS A 125 -6.16 -5.98 9.95
CA LYS A 125 -5.98 -5.39 8.61
C LYS A 125 -4.79 -5.99 7.84
N PRO A 126 -3.57 -6.12 8.40
CA PRO A 126 -2.49 -6.83 7.73
C PRO A 126 -2.84 -8.31 7.50
N LEU A 127 -3.54 -8.96 8.44
CA LEU A 127 -3.95 -10.35 8.27
C LEU A 127 -4.96 -10.50 7.12
N SER A 128 -5.98 -9.64 7.02
CA SER A 128 -6.93 -9.68 5.92
C SER A 128 -6.28 -9.39 4.57
N SER A 129 -5.31 -8.46 4.54
CA SER A 129 -4.53 -8.18 3.33
C SER A 129 -3.64 -9.35 2.94
N ALA A 130 -3.01 -10.02 3.89
CA ALA A 130 -2.21 -11.20 3.63
C ALA A 130 -3.05 -12.36 3.09
N ILE A 131 -4.26 -12.56 3.63
CA ILE A 131 -5.23 -13.53 3.11
C ILE A 131 -5.63 -13.17 1.69
N SER A 132 -5.97 -11.90 1.45
CA SER A 132 -6.37 -11.41 0.13
C SER A 132 -5.29 -11.67 -0.92
N ILE A 133 -4.08 -11.17 -0.67
CA ILE A 133 -2.95 -11.28 -1.60
C ILE A 133 -2.51 -12.74 -1.73
N GLY A 134 -2.37 -13.46 -0.62
CA GLY A 134 -1.89 -14.84 -0.61
C GLY A 134 -2.87 -15.82 -1.26
N THR A 135 -4.18 -15.53 -1.25
CA THR A 135 -5.18 -16.31 -1.99
C THR A 135 -5.34 -15.87 -3.46
N GLY A 136 -4.46 -14.99 -3.96
CA GLY A 136 -4.41 -14.59 -5.37
C GLY A 136 -5.00 -13.21 -5.67
N GLY A 137 -5.46 -12.49 -4.66
CA GLY A 137 -5.95 -11.11 -4.79
C GLY A 137 -4.92 -10.20 -5.48
N PRO A 138 -5.35 -9.36 -6.44
CA PRO A 138 -4.49 -8.60 -7.35
C PRO A 138 -3.94 -7.33 -6.69
N PHE A 139 -3.47 -7.41 -5.45
CA PHE A 139 -3.11 -6.24 -4.64
C PHE A 139 -1.63 -6.20 -4.32
N GLY A 140 -1.14 -4.98 -4.15
CA GLY A 140 0.19 -4.77 -3.64
C GLY A 140 0.26 -4.90 -2.11
N ALA A 141 1.41 -5.32 -1.58
CA ALA A 141 1.63 -5.47 -0.13
C ALA A 141 1.83 -4.12 0.58
N GLU A 142 1.98 -3.02 -0.16
CA GLU A 142 2.49 -1.75 0.34
C GLU A 142 1.50 -1.02 1.22
N GLY A 143 0.25 -0.85 0.75
CA GLY A 143 -0.79 -0.16 1.52
C GLY A 143 -0.98 -0.79 2.91
N PRO A 144 -1.10 -2.13 3.00
CA PRO A 144 -1.14 -2.86 4.26
C PRO A 144 0.10 -2.63 5.13
N ILE A 145 1.31 -2.61 4.56
CA ILE A 145 2.54 -2.35 5.32
C ILE A 145 2.61 -0.91 5.83
N ILE A 146 2.28 0.09 5.01
CA ILE A 146 2.22 1.51 5.39
C ILE A 146 1.23 1.68 6.56
N MET A 147 0.04 1.10 6.43
CA MET A 147 -0.96 1.15 7.48
C MET A 147 -0.52 0.46 8.77
N THR A 148 0.08 -0.72 8.64
CA THR A 148 0.47 -1.51 9.80
C THR A 148 1.65 -0.86 10.51
N GLY A 149 2.65 -0.39 9.78
CA GLY A 149 3.74 0.42 10.33
C GLY A 149 3.21 1.65 11.07
N GLY A 150 2.26 2.39 10.47
CA GLY A 150 1.62 3.52 11.15
C GLY A 150 0.81 3.13 12.38
N ALA A 151 0.09 2.01 12.33
CA ALA A 151 -0.66 1.48 13.46
C ALA A 151 0.25 1.13 14.64
N PHE A 152 1.37 0.44 14.39
CA PHE A 152 2.34 0.14 15.44
C PHE A 152 3.06 1.41 15.95
N GLY A 153 3.35 2.38 15.08
CA GLY A 153 3.86 3.69 15.51
C GLY A 153 2.88 4.42 16.44
N SER A 154 1.59 4.40 16.13
CA SER A 154 0.53 4.95 16.98
C SER A 154 0.37 4.18 18.29
N LEU A 155 0.39 2.85 18.26
CA LEU A 155 0.27 2.01 19.45
C LEU A 155 1.46 2.21 20.40
N PHE A 156 2.68 2.26 19.86
CA PHE A 156 3.88 2.58 20.62
C PHE A 156 3.76 3.96 21.27
N ALA A 157 3.32 4.97 20.51
CA ALA A 157 3.11 6.33 21.02
C ALA A 157 2.02 6.41 22.11
N GLN A 158 1.04 5.50 22.12
CA GLN A 158 -0.02 5.44 23.13
C GLN A 158 0.47 4.89 24.48
N LEU A 159 1.64 4.23 24.52
CA LEU A 159 2.28 3.81 25.78
C LEU A 159 2.83 5.00 26.59
N PHE A 160 2.88 6.19 25.99
CA PHE A 160 3.45 7.39 26.57
C PHE A 160 2.43 8.55 26.59
N SER A 161 2.67 9.52 27.48
CA SER A 161 1.84 10.73 27.61
C SER A 161 2.14 11.78 26.54
N LEU A 162 1.94 11.42 25.27
CA LEU A 162 2.18 12.29 24.11
C LEU A 162 0.92 13.06 23.67
N SER A 163 1.13 14.27 23.16
CA SER A 163 0.10 15.08 22.50
C SER A 163 -0.41 14.40 21.22
N ALA A 164 -1.55 14.85 20.70
CA ALA A 164 -2.07 14.34 19.43
C ALA A 164 -1.09 14.57 18.27
N THR A 165 -0.40 15.72 18.25
CA THR A 165 0.61 16.06 17.22
C THR A 165 1.84 15.16 17.31
N GLU A 166 2.35 14.88 18.50
CA GLU A 166 3.49 13.97 18.70
C GLU A 166 3.13 12.54 18.32
N ARG A 167 1.91 12.10 18.64
CA ARG A 167 1.38 10.79 18.22
C ARG A 167 1.22 10.72 16.69
N LYS A 168 0.74 11.79 16.05
CA LYS A 168 0.69 11.91 14.58
C LYS A 168 2.08 11.68 13.99
N ILE A 169 3.11 12.31 14.55
CA ILE A 169 4.49 12.17 14.07
C ILE A 169 4.96 10.72 14.13
N LEU A 170 4.74 10.00 15.23
CA LEU A 170 5.16 8.60 15.36
C LEU A 170 4.32 7.64 14.53
N LEU A 171 3.02 7.89 14.37
CA LEU A 171 2.17 7.17 13.41
C LEU A 171 2.72 7.33 12.00
N VAL A 172 2.99 8.56 11.56
CA VAL A 172 3.52 8.79 10.21
C VAL A 172 4.94 8.27 10.06
N ALA A 173 5.77 8.33 11.10
CA ALA A 173 7.11 7.74 11.11
C ALA A 173 7.07 6.22 10.90
N GLY A 174 6.10 5.54 11.51
CA GLY A 174 5.86 4.12 11.27
C GLY A 174 5.37 3.82 9.85
N ALA A 175 4.47 4.65 9.31
CA ALA A 175 4.00 4.51 7.94
C ALA A 175 5.14 4.69 6.91
N ALA A 176 5.98 5.71 7.09
CA ALA A 176 7.18 5.94 6.28
C ALA A 176 8.22 4.82 6.46
N GLY A 177 8.42 4.35 7.70
CA GLY A 177 9.27 3.21 8.01
C GLY A 177 8.84 1.94 7.27
N GLY A 178 7.54 1.63 7.28
CA GLY A 178 6.98 0.49 6.55
C GLY A 178 7.21 0.61 5.04
N MET A 179 6.96 1.79 4.47
CA MET A 179 7.21 2.04 3.04
C MET A 179 8.71 1.91 2.68
N ALA A 180 9.59 2.49 3.49
CA ALA A 180 11.03 2.40 3.28
C ALA A 180 11.53 0.96 3.40
N ALA A 181 11.00 0.20 4.37
CA ALA A 181 11.32 -1.20 4.56
C ALA A 181 10.84 -2.07 3.40
N ILE A 182 9.66 -1.83 2.80
CA ILE A 182 9.15 -2.68 1.71
C ILE A 182 9.68 -2.29 0.33
N PHE A 183 10.04 -1.03 0.09
CA PHE A 183 10.47 -0.57 -1.23
C PHE A 183 11.95 -0.27 -1.39
N ALA A 184 12.72 -0.23 -0.31
CA ALA A 184 14.08 0.32 -0.32
C ALA A 184 14.13 1.80 -0.78
N THR A 185 13.04 2.56 -0.57
CA THR A 185 12.91 3.95 -1.03
C THR A 185 12.70 4.93 0.15
N PRO A 186 13.68 5.12 1.05
CA PRO A 186 13.52 5.98 2.22
C PRO A 186 13.18 7.44 1.85
N VAL A 187 13.76 7.97 0.76
CA VAL A 187 13.48 9.35 0.31
C VAL A 187 12.04 9.50 -0.17
N ALA A 188 11.58 8.60 -1.05
CA ALA A 188 10.20 8.62 -1.54
C ALA A 188 9.19 8.40 -0.41
N ALA A 189 9.52 7.52 0.55
CA ALA A 189 8.68 7.26 1.72
C ALA A 189 8.49 8.51 2.59
N VAL A 190 9.56 9.29 2.83
CA VAL A 190 9.48 10.54 3.59
C VAL A 190 8.65 11.59 2.84
N ILE A 191 8.87 11.75 1.53
CA ILE A 191 8.10 12.71 0.72
C ILE A 191 6.61 12.34 0.73
N LEU A 192 6.28 11.07 0.49
CA LEU A 192 4.91 10.59 0.51
C LEU A 192 4.26 10.77 1.89
N ALA A 193 5.00 10.50 2.95
CA ALA A 193 4.53 10.69 4.32
C ALA A 193 4.25 12.17 4.64
N VAL A 194 5.08 13.08 4.13
CA VAL A 194 4.89 14.53 4.30
C VAL A 194 3.66 15.00 3.52
N GLU A 195 3.54 14.59 2.26
CA GLU A 195 2.48 15.03 1.36
C GLU A 195 1.11 14.44 1.71
N LEU A 196 1.04 13.14 1.99
CA LEU A 196 -0.22 12.45 2.22
C LEU A 196 -0.67 12.40 3.68
N LEU A 197 0.22 12.44 4.67
CA LEU A 197 -0.16 12.17 6.07
C LEU A 197 0.14 13.33 7.04
N LEU A 198 1.29 13.99 6.91
CA LEU A 198 1.64 15.09 7.83
C LEU A 198 0.99 16.42 7.46
N PHE A 199 0.94 16.73 6.16
CA PHE A 199 0.55 18.03 5.59
C PHE A 199 1.39 19.22 6.11
N GLU A 200 2.64 18.99 6.52
CA GLU A 200 3.52 20.05 7.02
C GLU A 200 5.02 19.73 6.83
N TRP A 201 5.81 20.75 6.50
CA TRP A 201 7.27 20.70 6.37
C TRP A 201 7.97 21.29 7.60
N ARG A 202 7.70 20.74 8.80
CA ARG A 202 8.32 21.23 10.06
C ARG A 202 9.43 20.28 10.53
N PRO A 203 10.58 20.78 11.02
CA PRO A 203 11.66 19.91 11.51
C PRO A 203 11.21 18.92 12.59
N ARG A 204 10.32 19.35 13.49
CA ARG A 204 9.77 18.52 14.58
C ARG A 204 9.06 17.25 14.09
N SER A 205 8.48 17.25 12.89
CA SER A 205 7.81 16.10 12.29
C SER A 205 8.70 15.43 11.24
N PHE A 206 9.36 16.22 10.40
CA PHE A 206 10.21 15.74 9.31
C PHE A 206 11.41 14.91 9.81
N ILE A 207 12.09 15.36 10.87
CA ILE A 207 13.29 14.69 11.38
C ILE A 207 12.96 13.29 11.92
N PRO A 208 11.99 13.10 12.86
CA PRO A 208 11.62 11.77 13.31
C PRO A 208 11.16 10.84 12.18
N VAL A 209 10.36 11.33 11.23
CA VAL A 209 9.90 10.51 10.09
C VAL A 209 11.07 10.06 9.21
N THR A 210 12.01 10.96 8.93
CA THR A 210 13.23 10.64 8.17
C THR A 210 14.09 9.60 8.89
N ILE A 211 14.22 9.72 10.22
CA ILE A 211 14.97 8.76 11.04
C ILE A 211 14.33 7.38 10.98
N ALA A 212 13.02 7.26 11.18
CA ALA A 212 12.32 5.98 11.11
C ALA A 212 12.45 5.32 9.73
N ALA A 213 12.28 6.10 8.65
CA ALA A 213 12.47 5.62 7.28
C ALA A 213 13.91 5.14 7.02
N SER A 214 14.91 5.86 7.53
CA SER A 214 16.32 5.51 7.37
C SER A 214 16.69 4.26 8.15
N VAL A 215 16.25 4.14 9.41
CA VAL A 215 16.45 2.94 10.24
C VAL A 215 15.79 1.73 9.58
N ALA A 216 14.56 1.88 9.10
CA ALA A 216 13.85 0.81 8.41
C ALA A 216 14.56 0.39 7.10
N ALA A 217 15.11 1.33 6.34
CA ALA A 217 15.88 1.05 5.13
C ALA A 217 17.21 0.32 5.43
N VAL A 218 17.87 0.64 6.54
CA VAL A 218 19.08 -0.08 6.98
C VAL A 218 18.75 -1.50 7.40
N LEU A 219 17.69 -1.68 8.22
CA LEU A 219 17.25 -3.00 8.69
C LEU A 219 16.64 -3.86 7.59
N ARG A 220 16.14 -3.26 6.51
CA ARG A 220 15.68 -3.98 5.34
C ARG A 220 16.78 -4.89 4.79
N VAL A 221 18.04 -4.44 4.72
CA VAL A 221 19.12 -5.18 4.06
C VAL A 221 19.28 -6.62 4.59
N PRO A 222 19.43 -6.86 5.90
CA PRO A 222 19.50 -8.22 6.44
C PRO A 222 18.16 -8.98 6.44
N LEU A 223 17.01 -8.30 6.37
CA LEU A 223 15.68 -8.93 6.47
C LEU A 223 15.07 -9.31 5.11
N LEU A 224 15.23 -8.44 4.12
CA LEU A 224 14.53 -8.46 2.81
C LEU A 224 15.51 -8.36 1.63
N GLY A 225 16.82 -8.28 1.90
CA GLY A 225 17.86 -8.19 0.88
C GLY A 225 18.28 -6.76 0.52
N SER A 226 19.44 -6.68 -0.15
CA SER A 226 20.05 -5.44 -0.63
C SER A 226 19.68 -5.14 -2.09
N GLY A 227 19.91 -3.88 -2.49
CA GLY A 227 19.73 -3.45 -3.87
C GLY A 227 18.31 -2.98 -4.21
N PRO A 228 18.11 -2.48 -5.44
CA PRO A 228 16.81 -2.04 -5.91
C PRO A 228 15.89 -3.25 -6.12
N ILE A 229 14.64 -3.13 -5.68
CA ILE A 229 13.62 -4.17 -5.90
C ILE A 229 13.35 -4.29 -7.39
N PHE A 230 13.24 -3.17 -8.09
CA PHE A 230 13.02 -3.13 -9.52
C PHE A 230 14.29 -2.64 -10.21
N PHE A 231 15.21 -3.56 -10.48
CA PHE A 231 16.44 -3.23 -11.20
C PHE A 231 16.15 -2.88 -12.66
N VAL A 232 16.67 -1.75 -13.12
CA VAL A 232 16.59 -1.29 -14.51
C VAL A 232 18.01 -1.21 -15.05
N THR A 233 18.24 -1.78 -16.24
CA THR A 233 19.53 -1.69 -16.92
C THR A 233 19.85 -0.23 -17.28
N PRO A 234 21.08 0.25 -17.06
CA PRO A 234 21.47 1.60 -17.47
C PRO A 234 21.17 1.85 -18.95
N HIS A 235 20.46 2.93 -19.24
CA HIS A 235 20.15 3.37 -20.61
C HIS A 235 21.04 4.54 -21.03
N SER A 236 21.14 4.79 -22.33
CA SER A 236 21.89 5.93 -22.87
C SER A 236 21.28 7.27 -22.42
N ILE A 237 22.08 8.33 -22.52
CA ILE A 237 21.59 9.71 -22.34
C ILE A 237 20.47 9.96 -23.34
N LEU A 238 19.35 10.46 -22.84
CA LEU A 238 18.16 10.73 -23.64
C LEU A 238 18.38 11.96 -24.53
N ALA A 239 17.99 11.87 -25.80
CA ALA A 239 18.04 13.00 -26.75
C ALA A 239 16.98 14.06 -26.40
N TYR A 240 17.18 15.33 -26.72
CA TYR A 240 16.19 16.38 -26.40
C TYR A 240 14.77 16.09 -26.94
N ALA A 241 14.65 15.38 -28.07
CA ALA A 241 13.37 14.95 -28.62
C ALA A 241 12.57 14.04 -27.67
N THR A 242 13.21 13.33 -26.74
CA THR A 242 12.52 12.47 -25.77
C THR A 242 11.74 13.27 -24.73
N PHE A 243 12.05 14.56 -24.52
CA PHE A 243 11.26 15.40 -23.62
C PHE A 243 9.82 15.60 -24.12
N PHE A 244 9.64 15.69 -25.44
CA PHE A 244 8.31 15.72 -26.04
C PHE A 244 7.55 14.42 -25.76
N TRP A 245 8.22 13.26 -25.94
CA TRP A 245 7.62 11.96 -25.61
C TRP A 245 7.33 11.80 -24.12
N ALA A 246 8.18 12.31 -23.23
CA ALA A 246 7.90 12.32 -21.80
C ALA A 246 6.63 13.11 -21.45
N LEU A 247 6.35 14.23 -22.16
CA LEU A 247 5.09 14.97 -22.02
C LEU A 247 3.89 14.13 -22.48
N VAL A 248 4.01 13.46 -23.63
CA VAL A 248 2.96 12.57 -24.17
C VAL A 248 2.66 11.44 -23.19
N ILE A 249 3.69 10.72 -22.73
CA ILE A 249 3.58 9.65 -21.72
C ILE A 249 2.89 10.18 -20.46
N GLY A 250 3.27 11.38 -19.98
CA GLY A 250 2.66 12.01 -18.82
C GLY A 250 1.16 12.30 -18.99
N LEU A 251 0.76 12.79 -20.17
CA LEU A 251 -0.66 13.06 -20.49
C LEU A 251 -1.46 11.76 -20.59
N VAL A 252 -0.93 10.74 -21.28
CA VAL A 252 -1.59 9.44 -21.41
C VAL A 252 -1.72 8.77 -20.04
N ALA A 253 -0.65 8.77 -19.24
CA ALA A 253 -0.69 8.25 -17.87
C ALA A 253 -1.73 8.98 -17.01
N GLY A 254 -1.88 10.30 -17.15
CA GLY A 254 -2.92 11.08 -16.47
C GLY A 254 -4.34 10.67 -16.87
N ILE A 255 -4.58 10.45 -18.16
CA ILE A 255 -5.88 9.96 -18.66
C ILE A 255 -6.16 8.55 -18.14
N VAL A 256 -5.17 7.65 -18.20
CA VAL A 256 -5.32 6.28 -17.69
C VAL A 256 -5.59 6.27 -16.20
N ALA A 257 -4.90 7.12 -15.42
CA ALA A 257 -5.16 7.27 -13.98
C ALA A 257 -6.59 7.73 -13.69
N ALA A 258 -7.13 8.67 -14.47
CA ALA A 258 -8.52 9.11 -14.35
C ALA A 258 -9.52 7.98 -14.68
N VAL A 259 -9.28 7.23 -15.76
CA VAL A 259 -10.12 6.08 -16.16
C VAL A 259 -10.11 5.00 -15.09
N VAL A 260 -8.93 4.60 -14.61
CA VAL A 260 -8.77 3.56 -13.60
C VAL A 260 -9.38 3.97 -12.26
N THR A 261 -9.24 5.24 -11.86
CA THR A 261 -9.90 5.78 -10.67
C THR A 261 -11.42 5.74 -10.81
N GLY A 262 -11.96 6.19 -11.95
CA GLY A 262 -13.39 6.11 -12.24
C GLY A 262 -13.92 4.68 -12.25
N LEU A 263 -13.11 3.72 -12.73
CA LEU A 263 -13.46 2.30 -12.74
C LEU A 263 -13.56 1.71 -11.32
N VAL A 264 -12.65 2.08 -10.41
CA VAL A 264 -12.72 1.68 -9.00
C VAL A 264 -14.02 2.19 -8.37
N TYR A 265 -14.33 3.48 -8.51
CA TYR A 265 -15.56 4.05 -7.96
C TYR A 265 -16.83 3.45 -8.57
N ALA A 266 -16.82 3.19 -9.88
CA ALA A 266 -17.94 2.53 -10.55
C ALA A 266 -18.21 1.13 -9.98
N PHE A 267 -17.17 0.36 -9.67
CA PHE A 267 -17.34 -0.95 -9.03
C PHE A 267 -17.76 -0.85 -7.57
N GLU A 268 -17.22 0.09 -6.79
CA GLU A 268 -17.70 0.37 -5.42
C GLU A 268 -19.22 0.64 -5.43
N ASP A 269 -19.67 1.55 -6.29
CA ASP A 269 -21.10 1.87 -6.46
C ASP A 269 -21.93 0.65 -6.90
N LEU A 270 -21.38 -0.18 -7.78
CA LEU A 270 -22.07 -1.39 -8.25
C LEU A 270 -22.25 -2.41 -7.12
N PHE A 271 -21.22 -2.62 -6.28
CA PHE A 271 -21.32 -3.49 -5.10
C PHE A 271 -22.34 -2.95 -4.10
N HIS A 272 -22.38 -1.63 -3.88
CA HIS A 272 -23.39 -1.00 -3.03
C HIS A 272 -24.83 -1.19 -3.51
N ARG A 273 -25.04 -1.42 -4.81
CA ARG A 273 -26.37 -1.69 -5.39
C ARG A 273 -26.79 -3.16 -5.32
N LEU A 274 -25.88 -4.08 -4.96
CA LEU A 274 -26.23 -5.50 -4.87
C LEU A 274 -27.18 -5.75 -3.68
N PRO A 275 -28.30 -6.47 -3.87
CA PRO A 275 -29.24 -6.81 -2.80
C PRO A 275 -28.71 -7.99 -1.95
N ILE A 276 -27.41 -7.99 -1.63
CA ILE A 276 -26.72 -9.03 -0.88
C ILE A 276 -25.95 -8.35 0.25
N HIS A 277 -26.01 -8.94 1.45
CA HIS A 277 -25.30 -8.41 2.62
C HIS A 277 -23.79 -8.23 2.31
N TRP A 278 -23.23 -7.08 2.70
CA TRP A 278 -21.89 -6.64 2.32
C TRP A 278 -20.75 -7.61 2.69
N MET A 279 -20.98 -8.46 3.69
CA MET A 279 -20.06 -9.55 4.09
C MET A 279 -19.71 -10.48 2.93
N TRP A 280 -20.59 -10.65 1.95
CA TRP A 280 -20.37 -11.54 0.81
C TRP A 280 -19.64 -10.88 -0.36
N TRP A 281 -19.55 -9.54 -0.40
CA TRP A 281 -18.95 -8.82 -1.53
C TRP A 281 -17.50 -9.24 -1.78
N PRO A 282 -16.61 -9.39 -0.78
CA PRO A 282 -15.24 -9.83 -1.03
C PRO A 282 -15.15 -11.23 -1.66
N ALA A 283 -16.09 -12.14 -1.37
CA ALA A 283 -16.13 -13.46 -2.02
C ALA A 283 -16.51 -13.36 -3.50
N ILE A 284 -17.47 -12.48 -3.83
CA ILE A 284 -17.85 -12.18 -5.23
C ILE A 284 -16.68 -11.53 -5.97
N GLY A 285 -16.00 -10.57 -5.34
CA GLY A 285 -14.78 -9.97 -5.88
C GLY A 285 -13.69 -11.02 -6.12
N GLY A 286 -13.45 -11.91 -5.16
CA GLY A 286 -12.52 -13.03 -5.29
C GLY A 286 -12.87 -14.00 -6.42
N PHE A 287 -14.16 -14.29 -6.64
CA PHE A 287 -14.58 -15.08 -7.79
C PHE A 287 -14.21 -14.41 -9.12
N CYS A 288 -14.40 -13.09 -9.24
CA CYS A 288 -13.97 -12.33 -10.42
C CYS A 288 -12.44 -12.31 -10.59
N VAL A 289 -11.68 -12.22 -9.49
CA VAL A 289 -10.21 -12.36 -9.50
C VAL A 289 -9.82 -13.71 -10.09
N GLY A 290 -10.48 -14.78 -9.65
CA GLY A 290 -10.25 -16.11 -10.15
C GLY A 290 -10.51 -16.27 -11.65
N ILE A 291 -11.61 -15.69 -12.16
CA ILE A 291 -11.87 -15.64 -13.61
C ILE A 291 -10.75 -14.89 -14.33
N GLY A 292 -10.32 -13.75 -13.78
CA GLY A 292 -9.18 -12.98 -14.30
C GLY A 292 -7.91 -13.82 -14.39
N GLY A 293 -7.59 -14.57 -13.34
CA GLY A 293 -6.44 -15.47 -13.28
C GLY A 293 -6.50 -16.63 -14.28
N LEU A 294 -7.70 -17.10 -14.65
CA LEU A 294 -7.87 -18.08 -15.73
C LEU A 294 -7.58 -17.50 -17.12
N LEU A 295 -7.84 -16.19 -17.31
CA LEU A 295 -7.58 -15.50 -18.57
C LEU A 295 -6.09 -15.11 -18.69
N ASP A 296 -5.54 -14.52 -17.65
CA ASP A 296 -4.12 -14.18 -17.56
C ASP A 296 -3.61 -14.36 -16.12
N PRO A 297 -2.81 -15.40 -15.85
CA PRO A 297 -2.34 -15.69 -14.50
C PRO A 297 -1.49 -14.57 -13.88
N ARG A 298 -0.89 -13.68 -14.69
CA ARG A 298 -0.07 -12.55 -14.22
C ARG A 298 -0.87 -11.50 -13.45
N VAL A 299 -2.21 -11.52 -13.55
CA VAL A 299 -3.05 -10.53 -12.85
C VAL A 299 -3.20 -10.85 -11.37
N MET A 300 -2.91 -12.07 -10.94
CA MET A 300 -3.05 -12.51 -9.56
C MET A 300 -1.84 -12.12 -8.69
N GLY A 301 -2.09 -12.01 -7.38
CA GLY A 301 -1.07 -11.71 -6.37
C GLY A 301 -0.44 -10.31 -6.52
N VAL A 302 0.73 -10.15 -5.90
CA VAL A 302 1.45 -8.87 -5.80
C VAL A 302 1.91 -8.36 -7.17
N GLY A 303 2.43 -9.26 -8.01
CA GLY A 303 2.86 -8.96 -9.38
C GLY A 303 4.24 -8.30 -9.51
N TYR A 304 5.14 -8.45 -8.53
CA TYR A 304 6.52 -7.95 -8.65
C TYR A 304 7.27 -8.61 -9.81
N ASP A 305 7.09 -9.91 -10.07
CA ASP A 305 7.64 -10.57 -11.26
C ASP A 305 7.09 -9.97 -12.57
N THR A 306 5.82 -9.55 -12.57
CA THR A 306 5.21 -8.87 -13.71
C THR A 306 5.85 -7.50 -13.94
N ILE A 307 6.15 -6.75 -12.87
CA ILE A 307 6.90 -5.49 -12.99
C ILE A 307 8.31 -5.75 -13.54
N HIS A 308 9.00 -6.80 -13.09
CA HIS A 308 10.31 -7.17 -13.62
C HIS A 308 10.28 -7.51 -15.11
N THR A 309 9.32 -8.33 -15.54
CA THR A 309 9.17 -8.71 -16.96
C THR A 309 8.78 -7.52 -17.84
N LEU A 310 7.97 -6.58 -17.34
CA LEU A 310 7.69 -5.29 -18.00
C LEU A 310 8.96 -4.46 -18.18
N LEU A 311 9.75 -4.26 -17.12
CA LEU A 311 10.96 -3.45 -17.16
C LEU A 311 12.08 -4.04 -18.03
N ARG A 312 12.07 -5.36 -18.26
CA ARG A 312 12.98 -6.04 -19.18
C ARG A 312 12.50 -6.05 -20.64
N GLY A 313 11.30 -5.55 -20.91
CA GLY A 313 10.71 -5.56 -22.26
C GLY A 313 10.30 -6.96 -22.73
N GLU A 314 10.07 -7.91 -21.82
CA GLU A 314 9.72 -9.29 -22.15
C GLU A 314 8.22 -9.46 -22.49
N LEU A 315 7.38 -8.48 -22.17
CA LEU A 315 5.96 -8.47 -22.48
C LEU A 315 5.65 -7.52 -23.63
N THR A 316 5.12 -8.05 -24.73
CA THR A 316 4.76 -7.27 -25.93
C THR A 316 3.44 -7.74 -26.54
N GLY A 317 2.90 -6.92 -27.45
CA GLY A 317 1.74 -7.28 -28.26
C GLY A 317 0.47 -7.59 -27.45
N VAL A 318 -0.19 -8.70 -27.79
CA VAL A 318 -1.49 -9.09 -27.21
C VAL A 318 -1.39 -9.34 -25.70
N THR A 319 -0.28 -9.90 -25.23
CA THR A 319 -0.06 -10.20 -23.79
C THR A 319 0.01 -8.92 -22.95
N LEU A 320 0.54 -7.84 -23.52
CA LEU A 320 0.65 -6.56 -22.83
C LEU A 320 -0.73 -5.87 -22.70
N TRP A 321 -1.52 -5.91 -23.78
CA TRP A 321 -2.90 -5.42 -23.76
C TRP A 321 -3.79 -6.24 -22.84
N SER A 322 -3.66 -7.58 -22.84
CA SER A 322 -4.42 -8.44 -21.93
C SER A 322 -4.08 -8.14 -20.48
N LEU A 323 -2.79 -8.00 -20.16
CA LEU A 323 -2.35 -7.65 -18.82
C LEU A 323 -2.93 -6.30 -18.39
N LEU A 324 -2.81 -5.26 -19.20
CA LEU A 324 -3.31 -3.92 -18.86
C LEU A 324 -4.82 -3.94 -18.57
N ILE A 325 -5.62 -4.49 -19.49
CA ILE A 325 -7.09 -4.47 -19.39
C ILE A 325 -7.57 -5.37 -18.26
N ILE A 326 -7.08 -6.62 -18.22
CA ILE A 326 -7.54 -7.61 -17.24
C ILE A 326 -7.07 -7.20 -15.84
N LYS A 327 -5.81 -6.75 -15.67
CA LYS A 327 -5.31 -6.29 -14.36
C LYS A 327 -6.12 -5.11 -13.85
N ALA A 328 -6.38 -4.10 -14.68
CA ALA A 328 -7.18 -2.94 -14.28
C ALA A 328 -8.59 -3.36 -13.85
N LEU A 329 -9.30 -4.16 -14.65
CA LEU A 329 -10.64 -4.64 -14.32
C LEU A 329 -10.67 -5.48 -13.04
N VAL A 330 -9.83 -6.50 -12.96
CA VAL A 330 -9.79 -7.44 -11.84
C VAL A 330 -9.41 -6.74 -10.54
N TRP A 331 -8.44 -5.84 -10.58
CA TRP A 331 -8.06 -5.04 -9.43
C TRP A 331 -9.16 -4.07 -9.00
N SER A 332 -9.81 -3.36 -9.93
CA SER A 332 -10.93 -2.46 -9.60
C SER A 332 -12.14 -3.20 -9.03
N ILE A 333 -12.50 -4.37 -9.58
CA ILE A 333 -13.58 -5.21 -9.03
C ILE A 333 -13.24 -5.68 -7.62
N ALA A 334 -12.03 -6.21 -7.43
CA ALA A 334 -11.61 -6.74 -6.14
C ALA A 334 -11.54 -5.62 -5.09
N LEU A 335 -11.01 -4.45 -5.44
CA LEU A 335 -10.96 -3.31 -4.53
C LEU A 335 -12.36 -2.80 -4.20
N GLY A 336 -13.22 -2.64 -5.23
CA GLY A 336 -14.59 -2.16 -5.07
C GLY A 336 -15.50 -3.10 -4.30
N SER A 337 -15.15 -4.39 -4.21
CA SER A 337 -15.87 -5.36 -3.38
C SER A 337 -15.64 -5.15 -1.87
N GLY A 338 -14.78 -4.20 -1.49
CA GLY A 338 -14.44 -3.92 -0.10
C GLY A 338 -13.53 -4.97 0.54
N THR A 339 -12.78 -5.74 -0.26
CA THR A 339 -11.68 -6.58 0.26
C THR A 339 -10.52 -5.70 0.74
N SER A 340 -9.46 -6.32 1.25
CA SER A 340 -8.29 -5.64 1.83
C SER A 340 -7.08 -5.79 0.90
N GLY A 341 -6.35 -4.71 0.63
CA GLY A 341 -5.14 -4.76 -0.18
C GLY A 341 -4.58 -3.40 -0.58
N GLY A 342 -3.30 -3.36 -0.98
CA GLY A 342 -2.62 -2.16 -1.43
C GLY A 342 -2.85 -1.85 -2.91
N VAL A 343 -2.71 -0.57 -3.24
CA VAL A 343 -2.97 -0.03 -4.59
C VAL A 343 -1.70 0.21 -5.40
N LEU A 344 -0.52 0.28 -4.76
CA LEU A 344 0.71 0.75 -5.41
C LEU A 344 1.24 -0.24 -6.47
N ALA A 345 1.44 -1.52 -6.15
CA ALA A 345 1.95 -2.48 -7.14
C ALA A 345 1.04 -2.61 -8.40
N PRO A 346 -0.30 -2.69 -8.28
CA PRO A 346 -1.18 -2.70 -9.44
C PRO A 346 -1.07 -1.44 -10.30
N LEU A 347 -0.93 -0.26 -9.67
CA LEU A 347 -0.72 1.00 -10.39
C LEU A 347 0.64 1.03 -11.11
N LEU A 348 1.69 0.47 -10.51
CA LEU A 348 3.00 0.32 -11.18
C LEU A 348 2.92 -0.63 -12.38
N ILE A 349 2.14 -1.72 -12.29
CA ILE A 349 1.93 -2.65 -13.40
C ILE A 349 1.15 -1.96 -14.53
N ILE A 350 0.06 -1.26 -14.21
CA ILE A 350 -0.76 -0.53 -15.19
C ILE A 350 0.07 0.56 -15.87
N GLY A 351 0.78 1.40 -15.09
CA GLY A 351 1.64 2.45 -15.64
C GLY A 351 2.81 1.91 -16.44
N GLY A 352 3.45 0.84 -15.96
CA GLY A 352 4.52 0.15 -16.69
C GLY A 352 4.03 -0.46 -18.00
N ALA A 353 2.81 -1.02 -18.02
CA ALA A 353 2.22 -1.58 -19.23
C ALA A 353 1.88 -0.49 -20.27
N VAL A 354 1.35 0.66 -19.83
CA VAL A 354 1.14 1.83 -20.69
C VAL A 354 2.46 2.32 -21.28
N GLY A 355 3.49 2.50 -20.45
CA GLY A 355 4.81 2.93 -20.91
C GLY A 355 5.44 1.93 -21.91
N ALA A 356 5.26 0.63 -21.70
CA ALA A 356 5.72 -0.40 -22.63
C ALA A 356 4.95 -0.41 -23.96
N LEU A 357 3.66 -0.08 -23.95
CA LEU A 357 2.86 0.07 -25.18
C LEU A 357 3.33 1.28 -25.99
N GLU A 358 3.58 2.41 -25.33
CA GLU A 358 4.07 3.62 -25.99
C GLU A 358 5.49 3.45 -26.55
N ALA A 359 6.35 2.69 -25.87
CA ALA A 359 7.68 2.37 -26.38
C ALA A 359 7.67 1.49 -27.65
N GLY A 360 6.54 0.87 -27.98
CA GLY A 360 6.36 0.08 -29.20
C GLY A 360 6.05 0.90 -30.45
N PHE A 361 5.83 2.21 -30.32
CA PHE A 361 5.50 3.15 -31.41
C PHE A 361 6.58 4.24 -31.56
#